data_AF-A0A164J690-F1
#
_entry.id   AF-A0A164J690-F1
#
_cell.length_a   1.000
_cell.length_b   1.000
_cell.length_c   1.000
_cell.angle_alpha   90.00
_cell.angle_beta   90.00
_cell.angle_gamma   90.00
#
_symmetry.space_group_name_H-M   'P 1'
#
loop_
_entity.id
_entity.type
_entity.pdbx_description
1 polymer ?
#
loop_
_entity_poly.entity_id
_entity_poly.type
_entity_poly.pdbx_seq_one_letter_code
_entity_poly.pdbx_strand_id
1 'polypeptide(L)'
;IHVSSSLAVWALDNNGCVYVRQGVTRQLPIGTEWNKGVKATQLAVSGKAIWVLTNGEVYQLTTSSPLKSDEGQHYEVLQLDEDWVLL
;
A
#
# COMPACT_ATOMS: atom_id res chain seq x y z
N ILE A 1 -10.48 5.07 22.39
CA ILE A 1 -9.46 4.19 21.74
C ILE A 1 -9.82 4.15 20.26
N HIS A 2 -9.13 4.91 19.41
CA HIS A 2 -9.34 4.82 17.96
C HIS A 2 -8.57 3.59 17.46
N VAL A 3 -9.28 2.48 17.27
CA VAL A 3 -8.73 1.31 16.58
C VAL A 3 -8.80 1.61 15.09
N SER A 4 -7.80 2.33 14.58
CA SER A 4 -7.55 2.34 13.13
C SER A 4 -7.02 0.96 12.75
N SER A 5 -7.92 0.03 12.51
CA SER A 5 -7.60 -1.20 11.80
C SER A 5 -7.65 -0.87 10.33
N SER A 6 -6.59 -0.23 9.81
CA SER A 6 -6.46 -0.05 8.37
C SER A 6 -6.38 -1.43 7.71
N LEU A 7 -7.47 -1.81 7.04
CA LEU A 7 -7.46 -2.99 6.19
C LEU A 7 -6.79 -2.58 4.88
N ALA A 8 -5.68 -3.22 4.56
CA ALA A 8 -4.96 -2.98 3.32
C ALA A 8 -4.90 -4.28 2.52
N VAL A 9 -5.27 -4.22 1.24
CA VAL A 9 -5.20 -5.34 0.31
C VAL A 9 -4.31 -4.94 -0.85
N TRP A 10 -3.35 -5.80 -1.16
CA TRP A 10 -2.35 -5.60 -2.19
C TRP A 10 -2.29 -6.82 -3.09
N ALA A 11 -1.97 -6.62 -4.36
CA ALA A 11 -1.83 -7.68 -5.34
C ALA A 11 -0.61 -7.44 -6.22
N LEU A 12 0.00 -8.54 -6.68
CA LEU A 12 1.04 -8.54 -7.70
C LEU A 12 0.53 -9.35 -8.89
N ASP A 13 0.53 -8.74 -10.08
CA ASP A 13 0.15 -9.45 -11.31
C ASP A 13 1.34 -10.13 -11.99
N ASN A 14 1.05 -10.94 -13.02
CA ASN A 14 2.07 -11.66 -13.79
C ASN A 14 2.97 -10.75 -14.64
N ASN A 15 2.60 -9.47 -14.81
CA ASN A 15 3.43 -8.47 -15.48
C ASN A 15 4.37 -7.76 -14.48
N GLY A 16 4.41 -8.23 -13.23
CA GLY A 16 5.21 -7.63 -12.16
C GLY A 16 4.67 -6.29 -11.70
N CYS A 17 3.37 -6.03 -11.84
CA CYS A 17 2.74 -4.79 -11.39
C CYS A 17 2.09 -4.97 -10.02
N VAL A 18 2.46 -4.12 -9.06
CA VAL A 18 1.82 -4.04 -7.76
C VAL A 18 0.58 -3.18 -7.85
N TYR A 19 -0.50 -3.59 -7.18
CA TYR A 19 -1.74 -2.85 -7.05
C TYR A 19 -2.14 -2.74 -5.58
N VAL A 20 -2.76 -1.62 -5.22
CA VAL A 20 -3.38 -1.40 -3.92
C VAL A 20 -4.89 -1.27 -4.08
N ARG A 21 -5.64 -1.95 -3.22
CA ARG A 21 -7.10 -1.84 -3.18
C ARG A 21 -7.52 -0.61 -2.39
N GLN A 22 -8.29 0.27 -3.01
CA GLN A 22 -8.80 1.49 -2.39
C GLN A 22 -10.17 1.26 -1.71
N GLY A 23 -10.49 2.11 -0.74
CA GLY A 23 -11.80 2.12 -0.08
C GLY A 23 -12.11 0.87 0.76
N VAL A 24 -11.09 0.09 1.12
CA VAL A 24 -11.27 -1.12 1.93
C VAL A 24 -11.64 -0.72 3.35
N THR A 25 -12.81 -1.16 3.79
CA THR A 25 -13.29 -0.98 5.17
C THR A 25 -13.80 -2.31 5.72
N ARG A 26 -14.09 -2.38 7.03
CA ARG A 26 -14.68 -3.59 7.62
C ARG A 26 -16.06 -3.92 7.01
N GLN A 27 -16.79 -2.90 6.58
CA GLN A 27 -18.13 -3.00 5.98
C GLN A 27 -18.07 -3.21 4.46
N LEU A 28 -17.03 -2.68 3.81
CA LEU A 28 -16.76 -2.85 2.38
C LEU A 28 -15.38 -3.51 2.19
N PRO A 29 -15.23 -4.80 2.53
CA PRO A 29 -13.94 -5.50 2.44
C PRO A 29 -13.47 -5.68 1.00
N ILE A 30 -14.41 -5.61 0.05
CA ILE A 30 -14.09 -5.64 -1.37
C ILE A 30 -13.50 -4.32 -1.85
N GLY A 31 -13.58 -3.20 -1.12
CA GLY A 31 -13.12 -1.87 -1.59
C GLY A 31 -13.83 -1.36 -2.85
N THR A 32 -13.35 -0.25 -3.39
CA THR A 32 -13.96 0.45 -4.54
C THR A 32 -13.23 0.17 -5.85
N GLU A 33 -11.90 0.24 -5.85
CA GLU A 33 -11.08 0.15 -7.06
C GLU A 33 -9.65 -0.35 -6.78
N TRP A 34 -8.93 -0.67 -7.86
CA TRP A 34 -7.51 -1.01 -7.82
C TRP A 34 -6.69 0.15 -8.38
N ASN A 35 -5.76 0.67 -7.59
CA ASN A 35 -4.78 1.64 -8.06
C ASN A 35 -3.44 0.97 -8.35
N LYS A 36 -2.86 1.34 -9.50
CA LYS A 36 -1.59 0.80 -9.98
C LYS A 36 -0.42 1.45 -9.23
N GLY A 37 0.52 0.63 -8.77
CA GLY A 37 1.73 1.06 -8.06
C GLY A 37 3.01 0.72 -8.83
N VAL A 38 4.02 0.26 -8.08
CA VAL A 38 5.38 0.00 -8.56
C VAL A 38 5.54 -1.33 -9.29
N LYS A 39 6.66 -1.50 -9.99
CA LYS A 39 7.10 -2.80 -10.51
C LYS A 39 7.79 -3.62 -9.43
N ALA A 40 7.46 -4.91 -9.37
CA ALA A 40 8.00 -5.85 -8.41
C ALA A 40 8.12 -7.24 -9.00
N THR A 41 9.06 -8.02 -8.47
CA THR A 41 9.17 -9.45 -8.70
C THR A 41 8.48 -10.24 -7.59
N GLN A 42 8.47 -9.70 -6.36
CA GLN A 42 7.82 -10.33 -5.20
C GLN A 42 7.18 -9.29 -4.27
N LEU A 43 6.14 -9.72 -3.57
CA LEU A 43 5.38 -8.93 -2.60
C LEU A 43 5.16 -9.76 -1.34
N ALA A 44 5.51 -9.22 -0.17
CA ALA A 44 5.25 -9.83 1.13
C ALA A 44 4.51 -8.85 2.04
N VAL A 45 3.52 -9.33 2.79
CA VAL A 45 2.64 -8.51 3.64
C VAL A 45 2.61 -9.09 5.06
N SER A 46 2.75 -8.22 6.06
CA SER A 46 2.58 -8.54 7.48
C SER A 46 1.64 -7.56 8.17
N GLY A 47 1.34 -7.78 9.45
CA GLY A 47 0.56 -6.83 10.25
C GLY A 47 1.27 -5.50 10.55
N LYS A 48 2.54 -5.31 10.18
CA LYS A 48 3.32 -4.09 10.48
C LYS A 48 3.91 -3.40 9.25
N ALA A 49 4.13 -4.15 8.19
CA ALA A 49 4.85 -3.65 7.02
C ALA A 49 4.54 -4.50 5.79
N ILE A 50 4.78 -3.88 4.64
CA ILE A 50 4.75 -4.49 3.31
C ILE A 50 6.16 -4.37 2.74
N TRP A 51 6.62 -5.43 2.09
CA TRP A 51 7.92 -5.45 1.41
C TRP A 51 7.73 -5.75 -0.07
N VAL A 52 8.51 -5.05 -0.87
CA VAL A 52 8.57 -5.21 -2.32
C VAL A 52 10.00 -5.55 -2.70
N LEU A 53 10.17 -6.64 -3.44
CA LEU A 53 11.44 -6.96 -4.10
C LEU A 53 11.34 -6.57 -5.57
N THR A 54 12.32 -5.81 -6.06
CA THR A 54 12.44 -5.45 -7.47
C THR A 54 13.59 -6.23 -8.11
N ASN A 55 14.26 -5.67 -9.13
CA ASN A 55 15.43 -6.30 -9.73
C ASN A 55 16.68 -6.04 -8.89
N GLY A 56 16.75 -6.70 -7.71
CA GLY A 56 17.91 -6.66 -6.82
C GLY A 56 17.79 -5.73 -5.61
N GLU A 57 16.70 -4.98 -5.49
CA GLU A 57 16.48 -4.04 -4.39
C GLU A 57 15.24 -4.43 -3.59
N VAL A 58 15.32 -4.25 -2.26
CA VAL A 58 14.20 -4.46 -1.34
C VAL A 58 13.75 -3.12 -0.80
N TYR A 59 12.45 -2.87 -0.90
CA TYR A 59 11.83 -1.70 -0.32
C TYR A 59 10.79 -2.09 0.72
N GLN A 60 10.71 -1.30 1.79
CA GLN A 60 9.73 -1.48 2.85
C GLN A 60 8.77 -0.30 2.91
N LEU A 61 7.46 -0.58 2.89
CA LEU A 61 6.41 0.36 3.24
C LEU A 61 5.95 0.08 4.67
N THR A 62 6.26 0.99 5.58
CA THR A 62 5.86 0.87 6.99
C THR A 62 4.51 1.54 7.16
N THR A 63 3.53 0.83 7.74
CA THR A 63 2.15 1.32 7.90
C THR A 63 2.01 2.52 8.84
N SER A 64 3.13 3.06 9.34
CA SER A 64 3.22 4.31 10.08
C SER A 64 3.04 5.55 9.19
N SER A 65 3.27 5.44 7.88
CA SER A 65 2.83 6.45 6.91
C SER A 65 1.34 6.21 6.68
N PRO A 66 0.46 7.04 7.27
CA PRO A 66 -0.97 6.75 7.28
C PRO A 66 -1.49 6.83 5.84
N LEU A 67 -2.03 5.72 5.34
CA LEU A 67 -3.09 5.76 4.36
C LEU A 67 -4.28 6.46 5.06
N LYS A 68 -4.27 7.80 5.06
CA LYS A 68 -5.28 8.62 5.73
C LYS A 68 -6.61 8.46 5.01
N SER A 69 -7.54 7.75 5.64
CA SER A 69 -8.98 8.03 5.57
C SER A 69 -9.38 8.44 6.99
N ASP A 70 -10.29 9.35 7.28
CA ASP A 70 -11.33 10.08 6.56
C ASP A 70 -11.42 11.44 7.31
N GLU A 71 -12.05 12.44 6.72
CA GLU A 71 -12.11 13.86 7.17
C GLU A 71 -11.09 14.80 6.49
N GLY A 72 -11.54 15.43 5.41
CA GLY A 72 -11.00 16.70 4.94
C GLY A 72 -9.96 16.56 3.84
N GLN A 73 -10.41 16.89 2.63
CA GLN A 73 -9.63 17.26 1.45
C GLN A 73 -8.17 17.61 1.75
N HIS A 74 -7.23 16.76 1.34
CA HIS A 74 -5.91 17.14 0.79
C HIS A 74 -5.36 15.91 0.05
N TYR A 75 -5.42 15.97 -1.28
CA TYR A 75 -4.75 15.04 -2.18
C TYR A 75 -3.43 15.69 -2.62
N GLU A 76 -2.36 15.37 -1.91
CA GLU A 76 -0.94 15.58 -2.26
C GLU A 76 -0.18 14.72 -1.23
N VAL A 77 0.52 13.64 -1.58
CA VAL A 77 1.50 13.50 -2.65
C VAL A 77 1.40 12.09 -3.24
N LEU A 78 0.92 12.00 -4.49
CA LEU A 78 1.30 10.92 -5.40
C LEU A 78 2.68 11.29 -5.96
N GLN A 79 3.72 11.10 -5.16
CA GLN A 79 5.09 11.09 -5.65
C GLN A 79 5.80 9.95 -4.96
N LEU A 80 6.16 8.97 -5.77
CA LEU A 80 6.79 7.70 -5.40
C LEU A 80 8.24 7.89 -4.94
N ASP A 81 8.59 8.93 -4.19
CA ASP A 81 10.00 9.29 -4.03
C ASP A 81 10.51 9.36 -2.59
N GLU A 82 9.67 9.30 -1.53
CA GLU A 82 10.18 9.53 -0.15
C GLU A 82 9.75 8.54 0.95
N ASP A 83 8.81 7.61 0.69
CA ASP A 83 8.34 6.64 1.72
C ASP A 83 8.97 5.25 1.59
N TRP A 84 9.83 5.02 0.60
CA TRP A 84 10.53 3.75 0.44
C TRP A 84 11.90 3.83 1.09
N VAL A 85 12.07 3.13 2.22
CA VAL A 85 13.40 2.95 2.80
C VAL A 85 14.08 1.79 2.07
N LEU A 86 15.18 2.07 1.39
CA LEU A 86 16.10 1.06 0.88
C LEU A 86 16.75 0.36 2.08
N LEU A 87 16.70 -0.98 2.10
CA LEU A 87 17.34 -1.81 3.12
C LEU A 87 18.73 -2.28 2.70
#